data_AF-A0A499UVE2-F1
#
_entry.id   AF-A0A499UVE2-F1
#
_cell.length_a   1.000
_cell.length_b   1.000
_cell.length_c   1.000
_cell.angle_alpha   90.00
_cell.angle_beta   90.00
_cell.angle_gamma   90.00
#
_symmetry.space_group_name_H-M   'P 1'
#
loop_
_entity.id
_entity.type
_entity.pdbx_description
1 polymer ?
#
loop_
_entity_poly.entity_id
_entity_poly.type
_entity_poly.pdbx_seq_one_letter_code
_entity_poly.pdbx_strand_id
1 'polypeptide(L)'
;MNPGMTYIALEEAFIIPELAARQPGTPPLIRVSDRYAEQRGRGLGDIEEHRLPDMDAHGIDIQVLSPSAPGIQADTDAPTAVDNARFANDFLARTIARHPTRFRGFAALPLQDPAAAAAAPTRATAPCGARHRCNGCRRSTSEATSRSPRVEYWPRRPCTPPC
;
A
#
# COMPACT_ATOMS: atom_id res chain seq x y z
N MET A 1 7.82 -23.80 -16.25
CA MET A 1 7.67 -23.54 -14.79
C MET A 1 7.49 -24.86 -14.07
N ASN A 2 8.03 -24.97 -12.85
CA ASN A 2 7.89 -26.18 -12.03
C ASN A 2 6.50 -26.23 -11.40
N PRO A 3 5.66 -27.23 -11.71
CA PRO A 3 4.35 -27.37 -11.09
C PRO A 3 4.53 -27.62 -9.59
N GLY A 4 4.14 -26.64 -8.76
CA GLY A 4 4.23 -26.68 -7.30
C GLY A 4 5.08 -25.58 -6.65
N MET A 5 5.79 -24.76 -7.43
CA MET A 5 6.54 -23.61 -6.91
C MET A 5 5.74 -22.32 -7.06
N THR A 6 5.55 -21.59 -5.95
CA THR A 6 4.92 -20.27 -5.96
C THR A 6 5.97 -19.17 -6.08
N TYR A 7 5.85 -18.30 -7.06
CA TYR A 7 6.71 -17.15 -7.27
C TYR A 7 6.10 -15.87 -6.66
N ILE A 8 6.84 -15.28 -5.73
CA ILE A 8 6.46 -14.04 -5.03
C ILE A 8 7.49 -12.96 -5.34
N ALA A 9 7.07 -11.88 -6.00
CA ALA A 9 7.90 -10.71 -6.26
C ALA A 9 7.71 -9.65 -5.17
N LEU A 10 8.80 -9.07 -4.67
CA LEU A 10 8.81 -8.32 -3.39
C LEU A 10 8.97 -6.80 -3.51
N GLU A 11 9.50 -6.28 -4.61
CA GLU A 11 9.83 -4.85 -4.77
C GLU A 11 9.03 -4.23 -5.93
N GLU A 12 7.70 -4.40 -5.86
CA GLU A 12 6.83 -4.03 -6.97
C GLU A 12 6.26 -2.63 -6.74
N ALA A 13 6.91 -1.65 -7.36
CA ALA A 13 6.55 -0.25 -7.19
C ALA A 13 5.24 0.12 -7.91
N PHE A 14 4.46 1.01 -7.30
CA PHE A 14 3.33 1.69 -7.93
C PHE A 14 3.34 3.20 -7.64
N ILE A 15 2.64 3.97 -8.47
CA ILE A 15 2.39 5.40 -8.29
C ILE A 15 0.88 5.62 -8.25
N ILE A 16 0.43 6.52 -7.39
CA ILE A 16 -0.95 7.02 -7.40
C ILE A 16 -0.91 8.43 -8.02
N PRO A 17 -1.46 8.65 -9.22
CA PRO A 17 -1.42 9.97 -9.87
C PRO A 17 -1.97 11.10 -8.99
N GLU A 18 -3.03 10.82 -8.24
CA GLU A 18 -3.64 11.76 -7.30
C GLU A 18 -2.73 12.07 -6.12
N LEU A 19 -1.88 11.13 -5.67
CA LEU A 19 -0.88 11.42 -4.65
C LEU A 19 0.24 12.29 -5.22
N ALA A 20 0.72 11.99 -6.42
CA ALA A 20 1.76 12.78 -7.08
C ALA A 20 1.33 14.25 -7.26
N ALA A 21 0.04 14.50 -7.52
CA ALA A 21 -0.52 15.85 -7.61
C ALA A 21 -0.60 16.60 -6.27
N ARG A 22 -0.51 15.90 -5.13
CA ARG A 22 -0.57 16.49 -3.77
C ARG A 22 0.81 16.86 -3.22
N GLN A 23 1.88 16.36 -3.84
CA GLN A 23 3.23 16.47 -3.34
C GLN A 23 4.02 17.56 -4.08
N PRO A 24 5.06 18.14 -3.47
CA PRO A 24 5.97 19.01 -4.19
C PRO A 24 6.61 18.23 -5.34
N GLY A 25 6.75 18.89 -6.50
CA GLY A 25 7.43 18.29 -7.65
C GLY A 25 8.86 17.89 -7.26
N THR A 26 9.14 16.58 -7.28
CA THR A 26 10.49 16.09 -6.97
C THR A 26 11.23 15.85 -8.29
N PRO A 27 12.27 16.65 -8.60
CA PRO A 27 13.04 16.42 -9.82
C PRO A 27 13.72 15.05 -9.77
N PRO A 28 13.82 14.33 -10.89
CA PRO A 28 14.50 13.05 -10.93
C PRO A 28 15.98 13.23 -10.60
N LEU A 29 16.47 12.44 -9.64
CA LEU A 29 17.88 12.45 -9.23
C LEU A 29 18.78 11.63 -10.20
N ILE A 30 18.16 10.82 -11.06
CA ILE A 30 18.84 9.97 -12.04
C ILE A 30 18.32 10.32 -13.42
N ARG A 31 19.24 10.61 -14.34
CA ARG A 31 18.91 10.78 -15.76
C ARG A 31 18.72 9.42 -16.40
N VAL A 32 17.55 9.23 -17.00
CA VAL A 32 17.19 8.02 -17.76
C VAL A 32 16.86 8.42 -19.21
N SER A 33 16.83 7.44 -20.12
CA SER A 33 16.37 7.69 -21.48
C SER A 33 14.87 7.93 -21.53
N ASP A 34 14.40 8.67 -22.54
CA ASP A 34 12.97 8.98 -22.71
C ASP A 34 12.14 7.70 -22.83
N ARG A 35 12.64 6.71 -23.58
CA ARG A 35 12.03 5.38 -23.69
C ARG A 35 11.83 4.72 -22.33
N TYR A 36 12.83 4.76 -21.45
CA TYR A 36 12.72 4.16 -20.13
C TYR A 36 11.72 4.94 -19.25
N ALA A 37 11.71 6.27 -19.34
CA ALA A 37 10.77 7.11 -18.62
C ALA A 37 9.31 6.82 -19.02
N GLU A 38 9.03 6.66 -20.32
CA GLU A 38 7.71 6.30 -20.84
C GLU A 38 7.26 4.91 -20.37
N GLN A 39 8.15 3.91 -20.47
CA GLN A 39 7.86 2.55 -20.00
C GLN A 39 7.56 2.53 -18.49
N ARG A 40 8.37 3.24 -17.70
CA ARG A 40 8.18 3.37 -16.25
C ARG A 40 6.85 4.06 -15.92
N GLY A 41 6.48 5.12 -16.63
CA GLY A 41 5.22 5.83 -16.41
C GLY A 41 3.99 4.94 -16.60
N ARG A 42 3.99 4.12 -17.67
CA ARG A 42 2.92 3.15 -17.93
C ARG A 42 2.84 2.07 -16.86
N GLY A 43 3.96 1.41 -16.55
CA GLY A 43 3.97 0.27 -15.63
C GLY A 43 3.74 0.63 -14.15
N LEU A 44 4.14 1.82 -13.71
CA LEU A 44 3.95 2.24 -12.32
C LEU A 44 2.55 2.80 -12.04
N GLY A 45 1.93 3.46 -13.02
CA GLY A 45 0.60 4.05 -12.88
C GLY A 45 -0.55 3.04 -13.00
N ASP A 46 -0.28 1.88 -13.59
CA ASP A 46 -1.27 0.84 -13.77
C ASP A 46 -0.95 -0.42 -12.93
N ILE A 47 -1.91 -0.79 -12.08
CA ILE A 47 -1.80 -1.92 -11.16
C ILE A 47 -2.67 -3.09 -11.60
N GLU A 48 -3.68 -2.88 -12.44
CA GLU A 48 -4.70 -3.89 -12.71
C GLU A 48 -4.80 -4.24 -14.20
N GLU A 49 -4.71 -3.29 -15.12
CA GLU A 49 -5.01 -3.51 -16.53
C GLU A 49 -3.91 -4.31 -17.26
N HIS A 50 -2.65 -3.91 -17.08
CA HIS A 50 -1.47 -4.48 -17.75
C HIS A 50 -0.67 -5.36 -16.79
N ARG A 51 -0.58 -4.99 -15.51
CA ARG A 51 0.23 -5.71 -14.53
C ARG A 51 -0.25 -7.13 -14.27
N LEU A 52 -1.56 -7.37 -14.15
CA LEU A 52 -2.09 -8.71 -13.91
C LEU A 52 -1.83 -9.66 -15.10
N PRO A 53 -2.10 -9.26 -16.37
CA PRO A 53 -1.68 -10.06 -17.53
C PRO A 53 -0.18 -10.32 -17.59
N ASP A 54 0.66 -9.34 -17.26
CA ASP A 54 2.12 -9.52 -17.25
C ASP A 54 2.55 -10.52 -16.17
N MET A 55 1.93 -10.47 -14.98
CA MET A 55 2.14 -11.48 -13.94
C MET A 55 1.79 -12.88 -14.45
N ASP A 56 0.68 -13.04 -15.16
CA ASP A 56 0.26 -14.34 -15.73
C ASP A 56 1.25 -14.83 -16.80
N ALA A 57 1.68 -13.93 -17.70
CA ALA A 57 2.62 -14.24 -18.77
C ALA A 57 4.00 -14.67 -18.25
N HIS A 58 4.43 -14.12 -17.11
CA HIS A 58 5.71 -14.42 -16.48
C HIS A 58 5.61 -15.41 -15.31
N GLY A 59 4.41 -15.95 -15.04
CA GLY A 59 4.15 -16.91 -13.96
C GLY A 59 4.50 -16.39 -12.57
N ILE A 60 4.20 -15.12 -12.31
CA ILE A 60 4.28 -14.50 -11.00
C ILE A 60 2.92 -14.69 -10.31
N ASP A 61 2.90 -15.50 -9.26
CA ASP A 61 1.68 -15.78 -8.51
C ASP A 61 1.25 -14.57 -7.68
N ILE A 62 2.22 -13.95 -6.97
CA ILE A 62 1.97 -12.86 -6.03
C ILE A 62 2.98 -11.72 -6.23
N GLN A 63 2.49 -10.48 -6.24
CA GLN A 63 3.31 -9.28 -6.11
C GLN A 63 3.06 -8.59 -4.76
N VAL A 64 4.14 -8.21 -4.06
CA VAL A 64 4.08 -7.37 -2.88
C VAL A 64 4.34 -5.92 -3.30
N LEU A 65 3.29 -5.12 -3.28
CA LEU A 65 3.29 -3.75 -3.80
C LEU A 65 3.83 -2.75 -2.77
N SER A 66 4.56 -1.74 -3.24
CA SER A 66 5.02 -0.61 -2.42
C SER A 66 4.96 0.71 -3.19
N PRO A 67 4.71 1.86 -2.53
CA PRO A 67 4.78 3.16 -3.21
C PRO A 67 6.18 3.41 -3.80
N SER A 68 6.24 3.91 -5.04
CA SER A 68 7.51 4.26 -5.67
C SER A 68 8.20 5.42 -4.95
N ALA A 69 9.54 5.41 -4.96
CA ALA A 69 10.34 6.52 -4.44
C ALA A 69 10.14 7.81 -5.27
N PRO A 70 10.19 9.00 -4.64
CA PRO A 70 10.46 9.25 -3.21
C PRO A 70 9.29 8.95 -2.26
N GLY A 71 8.07 8.74 -2.77
CA GLY A 71 6.89 8.39 -1.98
C GLY A 71 6.54 9.44 -0.93
N ILE A 72 6.16 9.00 0.27
CA ILE A 72 5.78 9.88 1.39
C ILE A 72 6.96 10.72 1.90
N GLN A 73 8.18 10.29 1.60
CA GLN A 73 9.39 10.95 2.05
C GLN A 73 9.65 12.26 1.27
N ALA A 74 8.90 12.54 0.20
CA ALA A 74 8.89 13.85 -0.46
C ALA A 74 8.14 14.93 0.36
N ASP A 75 7.23 14.53 1.25
CA ASP A 75 6.51 15.48 2.11
C ASP A 75 7.47 16.02 3.19
N THR A 76 7.54 17.34 3.34
CA THR A 76 8.46 17.97 4.29
C THR A 76 7.82 18.23 5.66
N ASP A 77 6.50 18.40 5.72
CA ASP A 77 5.76 18.58 6.98
C ASP A 77 5.10 17.26 7.43
N ALA A 78 5.17 17.00 8.74
CA ALA A 78 4.65 15.76 9.31
C ALA A 78 3.13 15.56 9.14
N PRO A 79 2.26 16.58 9.34
CA PRO A 79 0.82 16.40 9.14
C PRO A 79 0.44 15.97 7.71
N THR A 80 1.04 16.60 6.70
CA THR A 80 0.81 16.24 5.29
C THR A 80 1.32 14.84 4.99
N ALA A 81 2.53 14.50 5.45
CA ALA A 81 3.08 13.16 5.28
C ALA A 81 2.17 12.07 5.88
N VAL A 82 1.62 12.31 7.08
CA VAL A 82 0.69 11.37 7.74
C VAL A 82 -0.60 11.19 6.95
N ASP A 83 -1.16 12.27 6.40
CA ASP A 83 -2.37 12.22 5.60
C ASP A 83 -2.14 11.56 4.22
N ASN A 84 -1.05 11.90 3.55
CA ASN A 84 -0.64 11.28 2.29
C ASN A 84 -0.33 9.78 2.46
N ALA A 85 0.35 9.39 3.54
CA ALA A 85 0.56 7.99 3.88
C ALA A 85 -0.76 7.27 4.12
N ARG A 86 -1.75 7.93 4.70
CA ARG A 86 -3.09 7.37 4.86
C ARG A 86 -3.78 7.16 3.53
N PHE A 87 -3.78 8.16 2.68
CA PHE A 87 -4.33 8.09 1.35
C PHE A 87 -3.73 6.93 0.53
N ALA A 88 -2.39 6.82 0.54
CA ALA A 88 -1.67 5.77 -0.16
C ALA A 88 -2.01 4.36 0.37
N ASN A 89 -2.03 4.20 1.68
CA ASN A 89 -2.36 2.91 2.31
C ASN A 89 -3.83 2.52 2.10
N ASP A 90 -4.76 3.46 2.13
CA ASP A 90 -6.18 3.18 1.88
C ASP A 90 -6.40 2.79 0.41
N PHE A 91 -5.69 3.41 -0.53
CA PHE A 91 -5.67 3.00 -1.93
C PHE A 91 -5.13 1.58 -2.10
N LEU A 92 -3.96 1.30 -1.52
CA LEU A 92 -3.31 -0.02 -1.57
C LEU A 92 -4.22 -1.11 -0.98
N ALA A 93 -4.84 -0.86 0.17
CA ALA A 93 -5.77 -1.79 0.80
C ALA A 93 -6.98 -2.08 -0.10
N ARG A 94 -7.56 -1.08 -0.76
CA ARG A 94 -8.66 -1.28 -1.72
C ARG A 94 -8.22 -2.12 -2.93
N THR A 95 -7.02 -1.88 -3.46
CA THR A 95 -6.48 -2.63 -4.60
C THR A 95 -6.21 -4.08 -4.23
N ILE A 96 -5.62 -4.34 -3.07
CA ILE A 96 -5.43 -5.72 -2.60
C ILE A 96 -6.78 -6.40 -2.31
N ALA A 97 -7.77 -5.68 -1.78
CA ALA A 97 -9.10 -6.24 -1.54
C ALA A 97 -9.80 -6.69 -2.83
N ARG A 98 -9.54 -6.03 -3.98
CA ARG A 98 -10.04 -6.47 -5.29
C ARG A 98 -9.35 -7.74 -5.78
N HIS A 99 -8.05 -7.91 -5.51
CA HIS A 99 -7.25 -9.04 -5.99
C HIS A 99 -6.45 -9.73 -4.86
N PRO A 100 -7.12 -10.28 -3.83
CA PRO A 100 -6.48 -10.72 -2.59
C PRO A 100 -5.63 -11.99 -2.75
N THR A 101 -5.74 -12.69 -3.89
CA THR A 101 -4.88 -13.83 -4.23
C THR A 101 -3.62 -13.41 -4.99
N ARG A 102 -3.60 -12.21 -5.58
CA ARG A 102 -2.52 -11.73 -6.45
C ARG A 102 -1.64 -10.67 -5.81
N PHE A 103 -2.19 -9.85 -4.90
CA PHE A 103 -1.45 -8.75 -4.31
C PHE A 103 -1.27 -8.86 -2.80
N ARG A 104 -0.14 -8.34 -2.32
CA ARG A 104 0.14 -7.95 -0.93
C ARG A 104 0.71 -6.55 -0.96
N GLY A 105 0.99 -5.96 0.21
CA GLY A 105 1.50 -4.60 0.25
C GLY A 105 2.39 -4.27 1.44
N PHE A 106 3.37 -3.42 1.19
CA PHE A 106 4.10 -2.70 2.23
C PHE A 106 3.44 -1.35 2.51
N ALA A 107 3.26 -1.04 3.79
CA ALA A 107 2.64 0.21 4.18
C ALA A 107 3.56 1.40 3.86
N ALA A 108 2.96 2.46 3.32
CA ALA A 108 3.58 3.78 3.26
C ALA A 108 3.73 4.32 4.69
N LEU A 109 4.94 4.73 5.07
CA LEU A 109 5.25 5.17 6.43
C LEU A 109 5.57 6.68 6.45
N PRO A 110 4.84 7.50 7.23
CA PRO A 110 5.17 8.90 7.43
C PRO A 110 6.31 9.05 8.44
N LEU A 111 7.54 8.85 8.00
CA LEU A 111 8.74 8.83 8.86
C LEU A 111 9.05 10.18 9.53
N GLN A 112 8.41 11.26 9.10
CA GLN A 112 8.43 12.58 9.70
C GLN A 112 7.79 12.58 11.11
N ASP A 113 6.91 11.61 11.40
CA ASP A 113 6.33 11.37 12.73
C ASP A 113 6.53 9.90 13.12
N PRO A 114 7.49 9.59 14.01
CA PRO A 114 7.79 8.22 14.43
C PRO A 114 6.60 7.47 15.04
N ALA A 115 5.74 8.17 15.78
CA ALA A 115 4.57 7.56 16.42
C ALA A 115 3.51 7.21 15.37
N ALA A 116 3.27 8.09 14.41
CA ALA A 116 2.37 7.82 13.28
C ALA A 116 2.92 6.72 12.37
N ALA A 117 4.23 6.69 12.12
CA ALA A 117 4.90 5.64 11.35
C ALA A 117 4.73 4.26 12.00
N ALA A 118 4.93 4.15 13.31
CA ALA A 118 4.71 2.89 14.05
C ALA A 118 3.24 2.41 13.99
N ALA A 119 2.28 3.33 13.93
CA ALA A 119 0.85 3.01 13.85
C ALA A 119 0.36 2.66 12.43
N ALA A 120 1.07 3.08 11.38
CA ALA A 120 0.63 2.96 9.99
C ALA A 120 0.38 1.50 9.51
N PRO A 121 1.23 0.50 9.82
CA PRO A 121 1.00 -0.88 9.39
C PRO A 121 -0.30 -1.48 9.95
N THR A 122 -0.59 -1.23 11.23
CA THR A 122 -1.84 -1.70 11.88
C THR A 122 -3.08 -1.06 11.25
N ARG A 123 -2.95 0.15 10.68
CA ARG A 123 -4.04 0.81 9.97
C ARG A 123 -4.23 0.26 8.56
N ALA A 124 -3.14 0.02 7.83
CA ALA A 124 -3.16 -0.49 6.45
C ALA A 124 -3.76 -1.90 6.34
N THR A 125 -3.71 -2.67 7.43
CA THR A 125 -4.17 -4.05 7.50
C THR A 125 -5.59 -4.19 8.07
N ALA A 126 -6.18 -3.09 8.55
CA ALA A 126 -7.55 -3.10 9.05
C ALA A 126 -8.55 -3.26 7.89
N PRO A 127 -9.61 -4.09 8.02
CA PRO A 127 -10.63 -4.24 6.99
C PRO A 127 -11.19 -2.87 6.57
N CYS A 128 -11.23 -2.64 5.26
CA CYS A 128 -11.93 -1.51 4.66
C CYS A 128 -13.40 -1.55 5.10
N GLY A 129 -13.76 -0.68 6.04
CA GLY A 129 -15.07 -0.66 6.71
C GLY A 129 -15.00 -0.34 8.21
N ALA A 130 -13.87 -0.63 8.88
CA ALA A 130 -13.78 -0.47 10.33
C ALA A 130 -13.66 0.99 10.84
N ARG A 131 -13.55 1.99 9.95
CA ARG A 131 -13.35 3.40 10.35
C ARG A 131 -14.06 4.42 9.45
N HIS A 132 -15.30 4.19 9.06
CA HIS A 132 -16.26 5.31 9.08
C HIS A 132 -16.57 5.60 10.54
N ARG A 133 -15.68 6.34 11.21
CA ARG A 133 -15.89 6.77 12.59
C ARG A 133 -16.98 7.83 12.57
N CYS A 134 -18.24 7.41 12.76
CA CYS A 134 -19.32 8.30 13.15
C CYS A 134 -18.88 8.96 14.47
N ASN A 135 -18.76 10.30 14.48
CA ASN A 135 -18.48 11.07 15.69
C ASN A 135 -19.60 10.81 16.70
N GLY A 136 -19.36 9.96 17.71
CA GLY A 136 -20.37 9.74 18.76
C GLY A 136 -20.12 8.59 19.73
N CYS A 137 -19.34 7.56 19.39
CA CYS A 137 -19.23 6.38 20.25
C CYS A 137 -17.98 6.42 21.16
N ARG A 138 -18.17 6.75 22.45
CA ARG A 138 -17.14 6.59 23.50
C ARG A 138 -16.94 5.10 23.78
N ARG A 139 -15.69 4.64 23.91
CA ARG A 139 -15.40 3.34 24.52
C ARG A 139 -15.20 3.53 26.02
N SER A 140 -15.95 2.78 26.83
CA SER A 140 -15.61 2.49 28.21
C SER A 140 -14.36 1.60 28.24
N THR A 141 -13.47 1.87 29.19
CA THR A 141 -12.21 1.17 29.43
C THR A 141 -12.43 -0.09 30.27
N SER A 142 -11.88 -1.23 29.86
CA SER A 142 -11.36 -2.22 30.81
C SER A 142 -10.21 -3.04 30.21
N GLU A 143 -9.15 -3.13 31.01
CA GLU A 143 -8.03 -4.08 31.06
C GLU A 143 -7.16 -4.37 29.82
N ALA A 144 -5.95 -3.82 29.87
CA ALA A 144 -4.81 -4.19 29.04
C ALA A 144 -4.06 -5.38 29.68
N THR A 145 -4.16 -6.56 29.06
CA THR A 145 -3.25 -7.68 29.37
C THR A 145 -2.02 -7.60 28.46
N SER A 146 -0.84 -7.64 29.07
CA SER A 146 0.47 -7.60 28.42
C SER A 146 0.73 -8.84 27.57
N ARG A 147 0.31 -8.79 26.31
CA ARG A 147 0.83 -9.67 25.25
C ARG A 147 1.06 -8.79 24.04
N SER A 148 2.30 -8.74 23.54
CA SER A 148 2.56 -8.11 22.23
C SER A 148 1.58 -8.73 21.24
N PRO A 149 0.67 -7.95 20.64
CA PRO A 149 -0.28 -8.52 19.70
C PRO A 149 0.52 -9.11 18.55
N ARG A 150 0.23 -10.37 18.23
CA ARG A 150 0.74 -11.02 17.03
C ARG A 150 0.21 -10.18 15.87
N VAL A 151 1.10 -9.41 15.23
CA VAL A 151 0.72 -8.59 14.08
C VAL A 151 0.52 -9.52 12.89
N GLU A 152 -0.72 -9.98 12.69
CA GLU A 152 -1.10 -10.64 11.44
C GLU A 152 -1.29 -9.55 10.39
N TYR A 153 -0.33 -9.45 9.48
CA TYR A 153 -0.32 -8.41 8.45
C TYR A 153 -1.41 -8.59 7.39
N TRP A 154 -2.12 -9.72 7.33
CA TRP A 154 -3.15 -9.92 6.30
C TRP A 154 -4.18 -10.98 6.72
N PRO A 155 -5.50 -10.76 6.50
CA PRO A 155 -6.50 -11.78 6.79
C PRO A 155 -6.28 -12.99 5.88
N ARG A 156 -6.27 -14.19 6.45
CA ARG A 156 -6.18 -15.46 5.71
C ARG A 156 -7.41 -15.77 4.85
N ARG A 157 -8.44 -14.91 4.86
CA ARG A 157 -9.73 -15.11 4.19
C ARG A 157 -10.18 -13.82 3.49
N PRO A 158 -10.76 -13.90 2.27
CA PRO A 158 -11.29 -12.74 1.56
C PRO A 158 -12.44 -12.09 2.35
N CYS A 159 -12.48 -10.75 2.34
CA CYS A 159 -13.62 -9.99 2.83
C CYS A 159 -14.84 -10.33 1.98
N THR A 160 -15.81 -11.04 2.55
CA THR A 160 -17.13 -11.18 1.94
C THR A 160 -17.92 -9.90 2.22
N PRO A 161 -18.50 -9.23 1.22
CA PRO A 161 -19.32 -8.05 1.47
C PRO A 161 -20.57 -8.45 2.28
N PRO A 162 -21.04 -7.60 3.22
CA PRO A 162 -22.32 -7.83 3.85
C PRO A 162 -23.43 -7.68 2.80
N CYS A 163 -24.40 -8.59 2.85
CA CYS A 163 -25.66 -8.50 2.12
C CYS A 163 -26.43 -7.23 2.50
#